data_AF-A0A671DHA3-F1
#
_entry.id   AF-A0A671DHA3-F1
#
_cell.length_a   1.000
_cell.length_b   1.000
_cell.length_c   1.000
_cell.angle_alpha   90.00
_cell.angle_beta   90.00
_cell.angle_gamma   90.00
#
_symmetry.space_group_name_H-M   'P 1'
#
loop_
_entity.id
_entity.type
_entity.pdbx_description
1 polymer ?
#
loop_
_entity_poly.entity_id
_entity_poly.type
_entity_poly.pdbx_seq_one_letter_code
_entity_poly.pdbx_strand_id
1 'polypeptide(L)'
;MTPFLASVLTQVRGCLPHCRLLLGPTLVSFSEHAQSLFRSFHLRTYVKMAASVVTTLLRRLPSVWSFRGAYGVQVPLQTLCTDVSPEENSLPPVPISPYKNEPWKYLDSEEYQTRYGSRPVWADYRRNHKGGIPPQRTRKTCIRKNKVAGNPCPICRDHKLHIDFRNVKLLEQFVCAHTGIIFHAPYTGVCMNQHKKLTQAIQKARDHGLLSYHIPQVEPRDLDFSNSHGAVSVTPPAPTLLSGDPWYPWYNWKQPPESELSRLRRLYRGHLREESGPAPESVPEVPPTSRAEAARCRRVQAGPRSAL
;
A
#
# COMPACT_ATOMS: atom_id res chain seq x y z
N MET A 1 54.31 -46.76 -31.13
CA MET A 1 54.13 -45.70 -32.15
C MET A 1 53.24 -44.63 -31.55
N THR A 2 53.88 -43.48 -31.28
CA THR A 2 53.47 -42.07 -31.42
C THR A 2 52.00 -41.69 -31.75
N PRO A 3 51.61 -40.44 -31.42
CA PRO A 3 50.41 -40.14 -30.63
C PRO A 3 49.40 -39.21 -31.34
N PHE A 4 48.22 -39.03 -30.75
CA PHE A 4 47.27 -37.99 -31.13
C PHE A 4 47.53 -36.69 -30.34
N LEU A 5 47.77 -35.62 -31.09
CA LEU A 5 47.93 -34.24 -30.65
C LEU A 5 46.60 -33.67 -30.13
N ALA A 6 46.63 -33.04 -28.94
CA ALA A 6 45.59 -32.15 -28.47
C ALA A 6 46.15 -30.71 -28.44
N SER A 7 45.56 -29.84 -29.27
CA SER A 7 45.88 -28.42 -29.33
C SER A 7 45.18 -27.64 -28.21
N VAL A 8 45.96 -26.73 -27.63
CA VAL A 8 45.59 -25.72 -26.65
C VAL A 8 44.76 -24.61 -27.32
N LEU A 9 43.61 -24.26 -26.73
CA LEU A 9 42.99 -22.95 -26.93
C LEU A 9 42.68 -22.32 -25.56
N THR A 10 43.47 -21.31 -25.25
CA THR A 10 43.25 -20.32 -24.20
C THR A 10 42.08 -19.42 -24.58
N GLN A 11 41.14 -19.19 -23.67
CA GLN A 11 40.25 -18.04 -23.79
C GLN A 11 39.99 -17.37 -22.44
N VAL A 12 40.34 -16.09 -22.45
CA VAL A 12 40.35 -15.11 -21.37
C VAL A 12 38.91 -14.72 -21.03
N ARG A 13 38.59 -14.63 -19.73
CA ARG A 13 37.35 -14.08 -19.19
C ARG A 13 37.34 -12.55 -19.27
N GLY A 14 36.26 -11.99 -19.79
CA GLY A 14 35.85 -10.58 -19.64
C GLY A 14 34.34 -10.53 -19.32
N CYS A 15 33.95 -9.61 -18.44
CA CYS A 15 32.75 -9.64 -17.60
C CYS A 15 31.56 -8.78 -18.10
N LEU A 16 30.33 -9.22 -17.72
CA LEU A 16 29.07 -8.48 -17.44
C LEU A 16 28.20 -7.98 -18.64
N PRO A 17 26.88 -7.68 -18.46
CA PRO A 17 25.85 -8.20 -17.53
C PRO A 17 24.45 -8.47 -18.17
N HIS A 18 23.53 -8.99 -17.36
CA HIS A 18 22.05 -8.90 -17.41
C HIS A 18 21.18 -9.80 -18.33
N CYS A 19 20.34 -10.57 -17.62
CA CYS A 19 18.92 -10.85 -17.84
C CYS A 19 18.44 -11.27 -19.24
N ARG A 20 18.12 -12.56 -19.40
CA ARG A 20 17.06 -12.99 -20.30
C ARG A 20 16.23 -14.13 -19.70
N LEU A 21 14.97 -13.80 -19.43
CA LEU A 21 13.84 -14.72 -19.28
C LEU A 21 13.73 -15.57 -20.54
N LEU A 22 13.62 -16.88 -20.38
CA LEU A 22 13.28 -17.82 -21.45
C LEU A 22 11.79 -18.16 -21.33
N LEU A 23 11.00 -17.69 -22.28
CA LEU A 23 9.64 -18.17 -22.56
C LEU A 23 9.73 -19.19 -23.70
N GLY A 24 9.19 -20.38 -23.48
CA GLY A 24 9.16 -21.49 -24.45
C GLY A 24 8.15 -21.27 -25.58
N PRO A 25 8.29 -22.02 -26.70
CA PRO A 25 7.43 -21.88 -27.87
C PRO A 25 6.20 -22.81 -27.80
N THR A 26 5.02 -22.25 -28.05
CA THR A 26 3.83 -23.02 -28.43
C THR A 26 3.61 -22.93 -29.92
N LEU A 27 3.51 -24.10 -30.57
CA LEU A 27 3.08 -24.31 -31.94
C LEU A 27 1.62 -23.88 -32.13
N VAL A 28 1.35 -23.01 -33.09
CA VAL A 28 0.02 -22.87 -33.71
C VAL A 28 0.23 -22.63 -35.20
N SER A 29 -0.39 -23.50 -36.01
CA SER A 29 -0.39 -23.46 -37.47
C SER A 29 -1.73 -22.91 -37.97
N PHE A 30 -1.68 -22.30 -39.16
CA PHE A 30 -2.78 -22.04 -40.12
C PHE A 30 -3.83 -20.97 -39.80
N SER A 31 -3.82 -19.87 -40.56
CA SER A 31 -4.65 -19.73 -41.78
C SER A 31 -4.42 -18.37 -42.44
N GLU A 32 -4.17 -18.38 -43.75
CA GLU A 32 -4.12 -17.21 -44.62
C GLU A 32 -5.52 -16.61 -44.81
N HIS A 33 -5.62 -15.27 -44.89
CA HIS A 33 -6.32 -14.60 -46.00
C HIS A 33 -6.16 -13.06 -45.96
N ALA A 34 -5.78 -12.53 -47.13
CA ALA A 34 -6.19 -11.26 -47.73
C ALA A 34 -5.72 -9.91 -47.12
N GLN A 35 -4.98 -9.17 -47.96
CA GLN A 35 -5.22 -7.77 -48.42
C GLN A 35 -5.40 -6.69 -47.33
N SER A 36 -4.86 -5.48 -47.39
CA SER A 36 -4.23 -4.65 -48.40
C SER A 36 -4.17 -3.25 -47.76
N LEU A 37 -3.09 -2.49 -48.01
CA LEU A 37 -2.99 -1.03 -47.87
C LEU A 37 -3.23 -0.42 -46.47
N PHE A 38 -2.18 0.02 -45.77
CA PHE A 38 -2.25 1.32 -45.07
C PHE A 38 -0.85 1.94 -44.85
N ARG A 39 -0.66 3.05 -45.58
CA ARG A 39 0.28 4.16 -45.46
C ARG A 39 1.22 4.23 -44.23
N SER A 40 2.51 4.21 -44.53
CA SER A 40 3.59 4.84 -43.75
C SER A 40 3.38 6.35 -43.62
N PHE A 41 3.37 6.90 -42.40
CA PHE A 41 3.84 8.26 -42.09
C PHE A 41 4.17 8.36 -40.59
N HIS A 42 5.45 8.20 -40.25
CA HIS A 42 5.99 8.56 -38.94
C HIS A 42 7.24 9.42 -39.15
N LEU A 43 7.08 10.74 -39.07
CA LEU A 43 8.18 11.68 -38.83
C LEU A 43 7.62 12.83 -37.98
N ARG A 44 7.91 12.82 -36.67
CA ARG A 44 7.88 14.03 -35.84
C ARG A 44 9.18 14.11 -35.08
N THR A 45 10.02 15.02 -35.56
CA THR A 45 11.30 15.42 -35.03
C THR A 45 11.13 16.25 -33.76
N TYR A 46 12.12 16.06 -32.90
CA TYR A 46 12.36 16.68 -31.62
C TYR A 46 13.07 18.03 -31.83
N VAL A 47 12.57 19.12 -31.23
CA VAL A 47 13.31 20.38 -31.13
C VAL A 47 13.41 20.81 -29.66
N LYS A 48 14.62 20.68 -29.13
CA LYS A 48 15.14 21.38 -27.95
C LYS A 48 15.37 22.84 -28.32
N MET A 49 14.96 23.76 -27.47
CA MET A 49 15.57 25.09 -27.38
C MET A 49 15.81 25.39 -25.90
N ALA A 50 17.08 25.50 -25.55
CA ALA A 50 17.56 26.14 -24.35
C ALA A 50 18.27 27.42 -24.80
N ALA A 51 17.97 28.55 -24.18
CA ALA A 51 18.84 29.72 -24.20
C ALA A 51 18.60 30.54 -22.91
N SER A 52 19.67 31.18 -22.49
CA SER A 52 19.96 31.64 -21.14
C SER A 52 20.14 33.17 -21.11
N VAL A 53 20.34 33.70 -19.90
CA VAL A 53 21.04 34.96 -19.54
C VAL A 53 20.22 36.25 -19.35
N VAL A 54 19.96 36.59 -18.07
CA VAL A 54 20.40 37.79 -17.29
C VAL A 54 20.33 39.15 -18.03
N THR A 55 19.68 40.23 -17.56
CA THR A 55 20.00 41.10 -16.41
C THR A 55 19.01 42.28 -16.39
N THR A 56 18.61 42.79 -15.22
CA THR A 56 18.69 44.22 -14.78
C THR A 56 17.76 44.50 -13.59
N LEU A 57 18.36 44.99 -12.51
CA LEU A 57 17.72 45.59 -11.33
C LEU A 57 17.51 47.09 -11.57
N LEU A 58 16.37 47.66 -11.15
CA LEU A 58 16.30 49.03 -10.65
C LEU A 58 15.05 49.27 -9.78
N ARG A 59 15.32 49.93 -8.66
CA ARG A 59 14.46 50.34 -7.54
C ARG A 59 13.30 51.25 -7.95
N ARG A 60 12.17 51.23 -7.20
CA ARG A 60 11.70 52.36 -6.34
C ARG A 60 10.34 52.08 -5.64
N LEU A 61 10.42 52.14 -4.30
CA LEU A 61 9.52 52.53 -3.19
C LEU A 61 7.98 52.69 -3.33
N PRO A 62 7.24 52.53 -2.19
CA PRO A 62 5.78 52.41 -2.14
C PRO A 62 5.06 53.77 -2.06
N SER A 63 3.95 53.90 -2.79
CA SER A 63 3.08 55.07 -2.75
C SER A 63 2.08 54.97 -1.60
N VAL A 64 2.22 55.91 -0.67
CA VAL A 64 1.23 56.29 0.35
C VAL A 64 0.03 56.92 -0.34
N TRP A 65 -1.19 56.41 -0.10
CA TRP A 65 -2.42 57.09 -0.49
C TRP A 65 -3.08 57.69 0.75
N SER A 66 -3.20 59.01 0.73
CA SER A 66 -3.88 59.83 1.72
C SER A 66 -5.40 59.72 1.63
N PHE A 67 -6.01 59.94 2.78
CA PHE A 67 -7.43 59.94 3.11
C PHE A 67 -8.32 60.87 2.24
N ARG A 68 -9.54 60.38 1.97
CA ARG A 68 -10.83 61.10 1.84
C ARG A 68 -11.88 60.10 2.33
N GLY A 69 -12.64 60.30 3.40
CA GLY A 69 -13.43 61.48 3.74
C GLY A 69 -14.87 61.25 3.25
N ALA A 70 -15.62 60.39 3.92
CA ALA A 70 -17.07 60.22 3.72
C ALA A 70 -17.75 60.05 5.08
N TYR A 71 -18.73 60.92 5.32
CA TYR A 71 -19.53 61.05 6.53
C TYR A 71 -20.40 59.80 6.72
N GLY A 72 -20.29 59.18 7.89
CA GLY A 72 -21.10 58.03 8.30
C GLY A 72 -21.53 58.22 9.75
N VAL A 73 -22.85 58.30 9.92
CA VAL A 73 -23.62 58.43 11.16
C VAL A 73 -23.07 57.53 12.28
N GLN A 74 -22.71 58.13 13.41
CA GLN A 74 -22.34 57.41 14.63
C GLN A 74 -23.61 56.83 15.26
N VAL A 75 -23.76 55.50 15.20
CA VAL A 75 -24.72 54.75 16.01
C VAL A 75 -23.95 54.21 17.22
N PRO A 76 -24.30 54.58 18.46
CA PRO A 76 -23.63 54.03 19.64
C PRO A 76 -24.12 52.60 19.87
N LEU A 77 -23.30 51.61 19.51
CA LEU A 77 -23.46 50.25 20.00
C LEU A 77 -22.99 50.24 21.46
N GLN A 78 -23.95 50.14 22.39
CA GLN A 78 -23.67 49.85 23.80
C GLN A 78 -22.97 48.49 23.89
N THR A 79 -21.67 48.54 24.18
CA THR A 79 -20.91 47.40 24.71
C THR A 79 -21.34 47.15 26.14
N LEU A 80 -22.24 46.19 26.34
CA LEU A 80 -22.41 45.53 27.64
C LEU A 80 -21.49 44.31 27.65
N CYS A 81 -20.25 44.53 28.11
CA CYS A 81 -19.38 43.48 28.59
C CYS A 81 -19.94 42.99 29.92
N THR A 82 -20.42 41.74 29.96
CA THR A 82 -20.57 41.00 31.21
C THR A 82 -19.25 40.28 31.43
N ASP A 83 -18.52 40.62 32.49
CA ASP A 83 -17.34 39.87 32.92
C ASP A 83 -17.75 38.44 33.25
N VAL A 84 -17.32 37.49 32.42
CA VAL A 84 -17.40 36.05 32.69
C VAL A 84 -16.00 35.58 33.03
N SER A 85 -15.88 34.96 34.19
CA SER A 85 -14.66 34.42 34.79
C SER A 85 -13.87 33.53 33.83
N PRO A 86 -12.51 33.55 33.91
CA PRO A 86 -11.67 32.71 33.08
C PRO A 86 -11.56 31.31 33.71
N GLU A 87 -12.54 30.45 33.45
CA GLU A 87 -12.38 29.01 33.69
C GLU A 87 -12.64 28.20 32.42
N GLU A 88 -11.57 27.48 32.05
CA GLU A 88 -11.49 26.33 31.16
C GLU A 88 -11.79 26.53 29.66
N ASN A 89 -10.70 26.84 28.94
CA ASN A 89 -10.48 26.40 27.57
C ASN A 89 -10.46 24.86 27.48
N SER A 90 -11.62 24.22 27.59
CA SER A 90 -11.84 22.89 27.04
C SER A 90 -12.78 23.04 25.84
N LEU A 91 -12.26 22.72 24.66
CA LEU A 91 -13.07 22.57 23.45
C LEU A 91 -14.29 21.70 23.80
N PRO A 92 -15.51 22.03 23.34
CA PRO A 92 -16.66 21.17 23.63
C PRO A 92 -16.32 19.75 23.18
N PRO A 93 -16.52 18.73 24.03
CA PRO A 93 -16.21 17.36 23.66
C PRO A 93 -16.99 17.05 22.39
N VAL A 94 -16.29 16.50 21.38
CA VAL A 94 -16.92 15.99 20.16
C VAL A 94 -18.13 15.17 20.60
N PRO A 95 -19.36 15.44 20.09
CA PRO A 95 -20.55 14.77 20.57
C PRO A 95 -20.37 13.26 20.42
N ILE A 96 -20.19 12.58 21.56
CA ILE A 96 -20.02 11.14 21.60
C ILE A 96 -21.38 10.55 21.30
N SER A 97 -21.52 9.95 20.12
CA SER A 97 -22.78 9.30 19.76
C SER A 97 -23.07 8.15 20.73
N PRO A 98 -24.29 8.08 21.30
CA PRO A 98 -24.73 6.94 22.11
C PRO A 98 -24.63 5.60 21.36
N TYR A 99 -24.69 5.64 20.03
CA TYR A 99 -24.75 4.45 19.16
C TYR A 99 -23.38 3.95 18.67
N LYS A 100 -22.28 4.44 19.26
CA LYS A 100 -20.92 4.07 18.82
C LYS A 100 -20.64 2.56 18.91
N ASN A 101 -21.14 1.90 19.94
CA ASN A 101 -20.91 0.47 20.17
C ASN A 101 -21.92 -0.41 19.44
N GLU A 102 -23.17 0.06 19.33
CA GLU A 102 -24.28 -0.66 18.72
C GLU A 102 -24.99 0.20 17.66
N PRO A 103 -24.33 0.39 16.52
CA PRO A 103 -24.78 1.37 15.54
C PRO A 103 -26.03 0.97 14.74
N TRP A 104 -26.40 -0.31 14.75
CA TRP A 104 -27.66 -0.80 14.17
C TRP A 104 -28.89 -0.26 14.91
N LYS A 105 -28.79 0.06 16.21
CA LYS A 105 -29.91 0.61 16.99
C LYS A 105 -30.39 1.97 16.49
N TYR A 106 -29.49 2.77 15.90
CA TYR A 106 -29.86 4.07 15.36
C TYR A 106 -30.77 3.95 14.13
N LEU A 107 -30.56 2.94 13.28
CA LEU A 107 -31.38 2.75 12.08
C LEU A 107 -32.82 2.33 12.42
N ASP A 108 -33.00 1.70 13.58
CA ASP A 108 -34.31 1.27 14.09
C ASP A 108 -35.01 2.36 14.93
N SER A 109 -34.32 3.48 15.17
CA SER A 109 -34.87 4.59 15.94
C SER A 109 -35.84 5.44 15.12
N GLU A 110 -36.83 6.02 15.81
CA GLU A 110 -37.77 7.00 15.24
C GLU A 110 -37.10 8.26 14.70
N GLU A 111 -35.93 8.63 15.25
CA GLU A 111 -35.14 9.76 14.77
C GLU A 111 -34.66 9.54 13.33
N TYR A 112 -34.22 8.32 13.01
CA TYR A 112 -33.78 7.96 11.67
C TYR A 112 -34.95 7.97 10.69
N GLN A 113 -36.07 7.38 11.10
CA GLN A 113 -37.29 7.33 10.30
C GLN A 113 -37.84 8.73 10.00
N THR A 114 -37.83 9.64 10.98
CA THR A 114 -38.29 11.02 10.79
C THR A 114 -37.39 11.80 9.84
N ARG A 115 -36.06 11.56 9.89
CA ARG A 115 -35.07 12.29 9.10
C ARG A 115 -34.94 11.80 7.66
N TYR A 116 -34.92 10.48 7.45
CA TYR A 116 -34.63 9.86 6.15
C TYR A 116 -35.86 9.15 5.55
N GLY A 117 -36.79 8.70 6.40
CA GLY A 117 -37.93 7.89 5.99
C GLY A 117 -37.49 6.55 5.40
N SER A 118 -38.15 6.15 4.32
CA SER A 118 -37.83 4.93 3.56
C SER A 118 -36.73 5.13 2.51
N ARG A 119 -36.24 6.36 2.30
CA ARG A 119 -35.27 6.68 1.26
C ARG A 119 -33.84 6.42 1.76
N PRO A 120 -32.90 6.02 0.89
CA PRO A 120 -31.53 5.77 1.31
C PRO A 120 -30.85 7.06 1.77
N VAL A 121 -29.87 6.95 2.68
CA VAL A 121 -29.21 8.09 3.35
C VAL A 121 -28.61 9.11 2.36
N TRP A 122 -28.18 8.66 1.19
CA TRP A 122 -27.53 9.49 0.17
C TRP A 122 -28.52 10.13 -0.83
N ALA A 123 -29.82 9.85 -0.75
CA ALA A 123 -30.82 10.36 -1.69
C ALA A 123 -30.94 11.90 -1.70
N ASP A 124 -30.86 12.52 -0.51
CA ASP A 124 -30.99 13.98 -0.35
C ASP A 124 -29.65 14.72 -0.42
N TYR A 125 -28.63 14.07 -0.98
CA TYR A 125 -27.30 14.64 -1.07
C TYR A 125 -26.96 15.09 -2.48
N ARG A 126 -26.65 16.39 -2.64
CA ARG A 126 -26.15 16.97 -3.89
C ARG A 126 -24.77 17.58 -3.70
N ARG A 127 -23.84 17.22 -4.59
CA ARG A 127 -22.46 17.70 -4.56
C ARG A 127 -22.29 18.99 -5.36
N ASN A 128 -21.70 20.00 -4.74
CA ASN A 128 -21.31 21.24 -5.42
C ASN A 128 -20.04 21.00 -6.24
N HIS A 129 -20.12 21.22 -7.54
CA HIS A 129 -19.00 21.12 -8.49
C HIS A 129 -19.23 22.08 -9.66
N LYS A 130 -18.17 22.42 -10.40
CA LYS A 130 -18.25 23.31 -11.56
C LYS A 130 -18.69 22.54 -12.80
N GLY A 131 -19.64 23.09 -13.55
CA GLY A 131 -20.15 22.50 -14.80
C GLY A 131 -21.16 21.37 -14.57
N GLY A 132 -21.61 20.75 -15.67
CA GLY A 132 -22.59 19.66 -15.62
C GLY A 132 -22.01 18.28 -15.30
N ILE A 133 -20.71 18.07 -15.56
CA ILE A 133 -20.04 16.77 -15.34
C ILE A 133 -19.23 16.84 -14.03
N PRO A 134 -19.51 15.98 -13.04
CA PRO A 134 -18.75 15.96 -11.80
C PRO A 134 -17.34 15.40 -12.00
N PRO A 135 -16.37 15.80 -11.15
CA PRO A 135 -15.07 15.16 -11.11
C PRO A 135 -15.20 13.66 -10.79
N GLN A 136 -14.51 12.83 -11.57
CA GLN A 136 -14.55 11.35 -11.47
C GLN A 136 -14.16 10.82 -10.08
N ARG A 137 -13.41 11.61 -9.30
CA ARG A 137 -13.07 11.29 -7.91
C ARG A 137 -13.71 12.29 -6.96
N THR A 138 -14.27 11.78 -5.87
CA THR A 138 -14.73 12.62 -4.77
C THR A 138 -13.54 13.09 -3.92
N ARG A 139 -13.80 14.05 -3.02
CA ARG A 139 -12.77 14.54 -2.10
C ARG A 139 -12.23 13.40 -1.21
N LYS A 140 -10.97 13.52 -0.78
CA LYS A 140 -10.29 12.54 0.07
C LYS A 140 -11.04 12.30 1.39
N THR A 141 -11.27 13.36 2.17
CA THR A 141 -11.98 13.32 3.45
C THR A 141 -12.86 14.55 3.61
N CYS A 142 -14.00 14.41 4.33
CA CYS A 142 -14.84 15.55 4.73
C CYS A 142 -14.39 16.18 6.05
N ILE A 143 -13.78 15.38 6.94
CA ILE A 143 -13.33 15.81 8.26
C ILE A 143 -11.81 15.97 8.19
N ARG A 144 -11.29 17.14 8.57
CA ARG A 144 -9.85 17.45 8.63
C ARG A 144 -9.55 18.15 9.94
N LYS A 145 -8.61 17.61 10.74
CA LYS A 145 -8.24 18.21 12.04
C LYS A 145 -9.46 18.57 12.90
N ASN A 146 -10.42 17.63 13.02
CA ASN A 146 -11.70 17.79 13.73
C ASN A 146 -12.67 18.86 13.19
N LYS A 147 -12.37 19.49 12.04
CA LYS A 147 -13.28 20.42 11.36
C LYS A 147 -13.99 19.72 10.20
N VAL A 148 -15.31 19.85 10.15
CA VAL A 148 -16.17 19.30 9.09
C VAL A 148 -16.24 20.31 7.93
N ALA A 149 -16.04 19.85 6.70
CA ALA A 149 -16.21 20.68 5.51
C ALA A 149 -17.66 21.14 5.34
N GLY A 150 -17.90 22.35 4.79
CA GLY A 150 -19.22 23.00 4.78
C GLY A 150 -20.38 22.17 4.23
N ASN A 151 -20.22 21.50 3.08
CA ASN A 151 -21.18 20.51 2.57
C ASN A 151 -20.59 19.10 2.79
N PRO A 152 -20.76 18.43 3.95
CA PRO A 152 -20.16 17.12 4.24
C PRO A 152 -20.88 15.96 3.55
N CYS A 153 -20.24 14.79 3.50
CA CYS A 153 -20.84 13.60 2.89
C CYS A 153 -22.07 13.08 3.67
N PRO A 154 -22.97 12.27 3.08
CA PRO A 154 -24.16 11.75 3.75
C PRO A 154 -23.89 11.01 5.07
N ILE A 155 -22.73 10.35 5.17
CA ILE A 155 -22.27 9.65 6.38
C ILE A 155 -21.52 10.60 7.32
N CYS A 156 -20.82 11.59 6.77
CA CYS A 156 -19.97 12.49 7.54
C CYS A 156 -20.75 13.63 8.21
N ARG A 157 -21.95 13.93 7.69
CA ARG A 157 -22.85 14.95 8.23
C ARG A 157 -23.52 14.51 9.53
N ASP A 158 -23.68 13.20 9.69
CA ASP A 158 -24.35 12.59 10.81
C ASP A 158 -23.38 11.71 11.58
N HIS A 159 -23.01 12.14 12.78
CA HIS A 159 -22.07 11.42 13.64
C HIS A 159 -22.70 10.17 14.28
N LYS A 160 -24.03 9.99 14.18
CA LYS A 160 -24.72 8.78 14.66
C LYS A 160 -24.55 7.60 13.70
N LEU A 161 -24.26 7.88 12.42
CA LEU A 161 -24.02 6.85 11.41
C LEU A 161 -22.59 6.32 11.48
N HIS A 162 -22.42 5.15 12.07
CA HIS A 162 -21.15 4.44 12.09
C HIS A 162 -21.13 3.34 11.02
N ILE A 163 -20.00 3.26 10.31
CA ILE A 163 -19.78 2.21 9.30
C ILE A 163 -19.19 1.01 10.02
N ASP A 164 -20.02 -0.02 10.20
CA ASP A 164 -19.62 -1.30 10.76
C ASP A 164 -20.18 -2.44 9.92
N PHE A 165 -19.46 -3.56 9.91
CA PHE A 165 -19.86 -4.76 9.17
C PHE A 165 -21.12 -5.43 9.72
N ARG A 166 -21.49 -5.11 10.97
CA ARG A 166 -22.72 -5.60 11.63
C ARG A 166 -23.98 -4.86 11.16
N ASN A 167 -23.83 -3.65 10.62
CA ASN A 167 -24.96 -2.79 10.23
C ASN A 167 -25.44 -3.11 8.81
N VAL A 168 -26.04 -4.29 8.63
CA VAL A 168 -26.49 -4.75 7.31
C VAL A 168 -27.46 -3.75 6.66
N LYS A 169 -28.44 -3.24 7.41
CA LYS A 169 -29.42 -2.23 6.95
C LYS A 169 -28.80 -0.96 6.35
N LEU A 170 -27.65 -0.52 6.88
CA LEU A 170 -26.93 0.64 6.34
C LEU A 170 -26.14 0.26 5.09
N LEU A 171 -25.43 -0.87 5.13
CA LEU A 171 -24.54 -1.31 4.05
C LEU A 171 -25.33 -1.69 2.79
N GLU A 172 -26.51 -2.29 2.93
CA GLU A 172 -27.42 -2.61 1.83
C GLU A 172 -27.77 -1.39 0.98
N GLN A 173 -27.93 -0.21 1.58
CA GLN A 173 -28.23 1.04 0.86
C GLN A 173 -27.11 1.48 -0.09
N PHE A 174 -25.88 1.01 0.14
CA PHE A 174 -24.71 1.31 -0.70
C PHE A 174 -24.42 0.22 -1.74
N VAL A 175 -25.26 -0.81 -1.80
CA VAL A 175 -25.18 -1.92 -2.75
C VAL A 175 -26.44 -1.91 -3.63
N CYS A 176 -26.29 -2.22 -4.91
CA CYS A 176 -27.45 -2.41 -5.78
C CYS A 176 -28.17 -3.71 -5.40
N ALA A 177 -29.48 -3.63 -5.10
CA ALA A 177 -30.29 -4.78 -4.72
C ALA A 177 -30.35 -5.88 -5.81
N HIS A 178 -30.28 -5.49 -7.09
CA HIS A 178 -30.39 -6.44 -8.20
C HIS A 178 -29.03 -7.03 -8.62
N THR A 179 -27.98 -6.21 -8.69
CA THR A 179 -26.68 -6.65 -9.21
C THR A 179 -25.71 -7.07 -8.12
N GLY A 180 -25.93 -6.68 -6.85
CA GLY A 180 -24.99 -6.91 -5.76
C GLY A 180 -23.67 -6.12 -5.88
N ILE A 181 -23.61 -5.13 -6.79
CA ILE A 181 -22.44 -4.28 -7.00
C ILE A 181 -22.50 -3.07 -6.06
N ILE A 182 -21.35 -2.72 -5.48
CA ILE A 182 -21.20 -1.55 -4.61
C ILE A 182 -21.22 -0.29 -5.45
N PHE A 183 -22.01 0.71 -5.06
CA PHE A 183 -22.05 1.99 -5.75
C PHE A 183 -20.73 2.76 -5.63
N HIS A 184 -20.28 3.36 -6.73
CA HIS A 184 -19.08 4.19 -6.75
C HIS A 184 -19.28 5.51 -5.97
N ALA A 185 -18.20 6.09 -5.46
CA ALA A 185 -18.26 7.28 -4.62
C ALA A 185 -18.93 8.52 -5.30
N PRO A 186 -18.74 8.80 -6.60
CA PRO A 186 -19.49 9.85 -7.28
C PRO A 186 -21.02 9.67 -7.29
N TYR A 187 -21.51 8.43 -7.35
CA TYR A 187 -22.94 8.12 -7.34
C TYR A 187 -23.58 8.43 -5.98
N THR A 188 -22.95 7.95 -4.91
CA THR A 188 -23.46 8.13 -3.54
C THR A 188 -23.04 9.46 -2.90
N GLY A 189 -22.06 10.15 -3.48
CA GLY A 189 -21.54 11.42 -2.97
C GLY A 189 -20.67 11.32 -1.71
N VAL A 190 -20.25 10.10 -1.32
CA VAL A 190 -19.38 9.91 -0.15
C VAL A 190 -17.93 10.33 -0.41
N CYS A 191 -17.20 10.69 0.64
CA CYS A 191 -15.75 10.94 0.49
C CYS A 191 -14.98 9.63 0.31
N MET A 192 -13.81 9.69 -0.33
CA MET A 192 -13.02 8.50 -0.65
C MET A 192 -12.61 7.67 0.58
N ASN A 193 -12.34 8.32 1.72
CA ASN A 193 -12.03 7.64 2.97
C ASN A 193 -13.22 6.80 3.47
N GLN A 194 -14.42 7.38 3.50
CA GLN A 194 -15.62 6.63 3.91
C GLN A 194 -15.99 5.57 2.88
N HIS A 195 -15.80 5.81 1.58
CA HIS A 195 -16.01 4.79 0.56
C HIS A 195 -15.09 3.58 0.75
N LYS A 196 -13.81 3.80 1.08
CA LYS A 196 -12.87 2.72 1.40
C LYS A 196 -13.33 1.92 2.63
N LYS A 197 -13.78 2.61 3.69
CA LYS A 197 -14.32 1.98 4.89
C LYS A 197 -15.60 1.18 4.61
N LEU A 198 -16.52 1.71 3.81
CA LEU A 198 -17.72 1.00 3.36
C LEU A 198 -17.35 -0.26 2.60
N THR A 199 -16.41 -0.17 1.64
CA THR A 199 -15.98 -1.33 0.85
C THR A 199 -15.38 -2.42 1.74
N GLN A 200 -14.53 -2.02 2.71
CA GLN A 200 -13.96 -2.94 3.70
C GLN A 200 -15.04 -3.56 4.60
N ALA A 201 -16.01 -2.77 5.06
CA ALA A 201 -17.10 -3.25 5.91
C ALA A 201 -18.06 -4.19 5.15
N ILE A 202 -18.39 -3.89 3.90
CA ILE A 202 -19.20 -4.74 3.03
C ILE A 202 -18.48 -6.05 2.75
N GLN A 203 -17.18 -6.00 2.40
CA GLN A 203 -16.40 -7.21 2.19
C GLN A 203 -16.37 -8.06 3.46
N LYS A 204 -16.06 -7.44 4.60
CA LYS A 204 -16.07 -8.12 5.91
C LYS A 204 -17.45 -8.70 6.25
N ALA A 205 -18.54 -8.01 5.93
CA ALA A 205 -19.90 -8.52 6.14
C ALA A 205 -20.21 -9.73 5.26
N ARG A 206 -19.72 -9.75 4.01
CA ARG A 206 -19.80 -10.93 3.11
C ARG A 206 -18.98 -12.10 3.63
N ASP A 207 -17.75 -11.83 4.10
CA ASP A 207 -16.86 -12.84 4.66
C ASP A 207 -17.47 -13.49 5.92
N HIS A 208 -18.20 -12.71 6.73
CA HIS A 208 -18.94 -13.20 7.91
C HIS A 208 -20.33 -13.78 7.58
N GLY A 209 -20.77 -13.77 6.32
CA GLY A 209 -22.10 -14.24 5.92
C GLY A 209 -23.28 -13.39 6.42
N LEU A 210 -23.04 -12.15 6.87
CA LEU A 210 -24.10 -11.24 7.32
C LEU A 210 -24.83 -10.56 6.16
N LEU A 211 -24.13 -10.37 5.03
CA LEU A 211 -24.66 -9.74 3.83
C LEU A 211 -24.71 -10.77 2.71
N SER A 212 -25.90 -11.02 2.18
CA SER A 212 -26.09 -11.99 1.10
C SER A 212 -25.53 -11.45 -0.23
N TYR A 213 -24.90 -12.34 -0.98
CA TYR A 213 -24.41 -12.03 -2.33
C TYR A 213 -24.46 -13.31 -3.18
N HIS A 214 -24.43 -13.12 -4.49
CA HIS A 214 -24.44 -14.24 -5.42
C HIS A 214 -23.10 -14.97 -5.39
N ILE A 215 -23.12 -16.26 -5.00
CA ILE A 215 -21.99 -17.17 -5.06
C ILE A 215 -22.26 -18.15 -6.21
N PRO A 216 -21.48 -18.11 -7.31
CA PRO A 216 -21.65 -19.06 -8.38
C PRO A 216 -21.23 -20.46 -7.92
N GLN A 217 -21.86 -21.48 -8.49
CA GLN A 217 -21.33 -22.84 -8.43
C GLN A 217 -20.08 -22.88 -9.32
N VAL A 218 -18.97 -23.38 -8.77
CA VAL A 218 -17.68 -23.47 -9.46
C VAL A 218 -17.28 -24.94 -9.51
N GLU A 219 -16.86 -25.38 -10.69
CA GLU A 219 -16.37 -26.74 -10.88
C GLU A 219 -15.10 -27.00 -10.06
N PRO A 220 -14.85 -28.26 -9.64
CA PRO A 220 -13.61 -28.63 -8.98
C PRO A 220 -12.39 -28.26 -9.82
N ARG A 221 -11.29 -27.91 -9.14
CA ARG A 221 -10.01 -27.58 -9.80
C ARG A 221 -9.47 -28.77 -10.59
N ASP A 222 -9.46 -29.94 -9.97
CA ASP A 222 -8.87 -31.17 -10.50
C ASP A 222 -9.99 -32.18 -10.79
N LEU A 223 -9.86 -32.94 -11.89
CA LEU A 223 -10.83 -33.97 -12.28
C LEU A 223 -10.61 -35.27 -11.48
N ASP A 224 -9.35 -35.60 -11.23
CA ASP A 224 -8.95 -36.81 -10.53
C ASP A 224 -8.51 -36.46 -9.11
N PHE A 225 -9.15 -37.06 -8.11
CA PHE A 225 -8.82 -36.85 -6.69
C PHE A 225 -7.89 -37.93 -6.11
N SER A 226 -7.12 -38.60 -6.99
CA SER A 226 -6.19 -39.64 -6.58
C SER A 226 -4.93 -39.04 -5.94
N ASN A 227 -4.66 -39.42 -4.69
CA ASN A 227 -3.45 -39.04 -3.96
C ASN A 227 -2.33 -40.09 -4.07
N SER A 228 -2.33 -40.90 -5.13
CA SER A 228 -1.34 -41.96 -5.35
C SER A 228 0.02 -41.45 -5.85
N HIS A 229 0.11 -40.19 -6.26
CA HIS A 229 1.35 -39.63 -6.81
C HIS A 229 2.39 -39.38 -5.70
N GLY A 230 3.65 -39.70 -6.00
CA GLY A 230 4.81 -39.58 -5.10
C GLY A 230 4.97 -38.21 -4.43
N ALA A 231 4.51 -37.13 -5.09
CA ALA A 231 4.61 -35.76 -4.57
C ALA A 231 3.66 -35.44 -3.41
N VAL A 232 2.52 -36.14 -3.32
CA VAL A 232 1.55 -35.96 -2.23
C VAL A 232 1.72 -37.06 -1.19
N SER A 233 2.07 -38.27 -1.63
CA SER A 233 2.36 -39.40 -0.74
C SER A 233 3.72 -39.25 -0.05
N VAL A 234 3.94 -40.03 1.00
CA VAL A 234 5.24 -40.12 1.65
C VAL A 234 6.26 -40.70 0.67
N THR A 235 7.27 -39.90 0.30
CA THR A 235 8.40 -40.37 -0.50
C THR A 235 9.34 -41.14 0.43
N PRO A 236 9.77 -42.37 0.07
CA PRO A 236 10.70 -43.14 0.90
C PRO A 236 12.01 -42.34 1.10
N PRO A 237 12.49 -42.21 2.34
CA PRO A 237 13.66 -41.40 2.63
C PRO A 237 14.92 -42.04 2.04
N ALA A 238 15.79 -41.20 1.48
CA ALA A 238 17.10 -41.66 1.03
C ALA A 238 17.94 -42.16 2.21
N PRO A 239 18.86 -43.12 2.01
CA PRO A 239 19.71 -43.64 3.08
C PRO A 239 20.50 -42.56 3.82
N THR A 240 20.98 -41.53 3.10
CA THR A 240 21.71 -40.39 3.70
C THR A 240 20.84 -39.57 4.65
N LEU A 241 19.53 -39.47 4.38
CA LEU A 241 18.60 -38.79 5.28
C LEU A 241 18.39 -39.61 6.57
N LEU A 242 18.39 -40.95 6.47
CA LEU A 242 18.30 -41.84 7.64
C LEU A 242 19.57 -41.80 8.51
N SER A 243 20.74 -41.66 7.90
CA SER A 243 22.01 -41.55 8.65
C SER A 243 22.27 -40.14 9.22
N GLY A 244 21.51 -39.13 8.79
CA GLY A 244 21.73 -37.73 9.15
C GLY A 244 22.89 -37.07 8.39
N ASP A 245 23.44 -37.75 7.39
CA ASP A 245 24.50 -37.22 6.55
C ASP A 245 23.95 -36.26 5.48
N PRO A 246 24.77 -35.29 5.02
CA PRO A 246 24.39 -34.49 3.88
C PRO A 246 24.20 -35.37 2.63
N TRP A 247 23.32 -34.92 1.74
CA TRP A 247 22.98 -35.68 0.52
C TRP A 247 24.21 -36.05 -0.33
N TYR A 248 25.22 -35.19 -0.36
CA TYR A 248 26.48 -35.48 -1.03
C TYR A 248 27.67 -35.38 -0.05
N PRO A 249 28.66 -36.29 -0.16
CA PRO A 249 29.81 -36.30 0.74
C PRO A 249 30.71 -35.05 0.64
N TRP A 250 30.61 -34.25 -0.42
CA TRP A 250 31.41 -33.05 -0.63
C TRP A 250 30.79 -31.78 -0.02
N TYR A 251 29.59 -31.87 0.58
CA TYR A 251 29.05 -30.80 1.43
C TYR A 251 29.82 -30.68 2.75
N ASN A 252 30.32 -31.80 3.28
CA ASN A 252 31.17 -31.79 4.46
C ASN A 252 32.57 -31.27 4.11
N TRP A 253 33.13 -30.43 4.97
CA TRP A 253 34.52 -30.00 4.86
C TRP A 253 35.44 -31.22 4.96
N LYS A 254 36.29 -31.41 3.95
CA LYS A 254 37.34 -32.44 3.94
C LYS A 254 38.68 -31.76 3.79
N GLN A 255 39.58 -32.00 4.73
CA GLN A 255 40.94 -31.46 4.68
C GLN A 255 41.69 -32.08 3.50
N PRO A 256 42.16 -31.28 2.52
CA PRO A 256 42.96 -31.80 1.41
C PRO A 256 44.32 -32.29 1.90
N PRO A 257 44.98 -33.22 1.16
CA PRO A 257 46.32 -33.69 1.51
C PRO A 257 47.34 -32.56 1.39
N GLU A 258 48.33 -32.59 2.29
CA GLU A 258 49.35 -31.54 2.42
C GLU A 258 50.19 -31.33 1.15
N SER A 259 50.34 -32.38 0.33
CA SER A 259 51.00 -32.30 -0.98
C SER A 259 50.28 -31.35 -1.94
N GLU A 260 48.94 -31.38 -1.97
CA GLU A 260 48.13 -30.50 -2.82
C GLU A 260 48.10 -29.08 -2.26
N LEU A 261 48.05 -28.92 -0.93
CA LEU A 261 48.20 -27.62 -0.29
C LEU A 261 49.56 -26.99 -0.62
N SER A 262 50.65 -27.75 -0.52
CA SER A 262 52.00 -27.31 -0.89
C SER A 262 52.11 -26.92 -2.37
N ARG A 263 51.47 -27.69 -3.26
CA ARG A 263 51.38 -27.36 -4.68
C ARG A 263 50.65 -26.03 -4.91
N LEU A 264 49.52 -25.79 -4.21
CA LEU A 264 48.76 -24.55 -4.29
C LEU A 264 49.52 -23.35 -3.70
N ARG A 265 50.19 -23.52 -2.55
CA ARG A 265 51.08 -22.50 -1.96
C ARG A 265 52.22 -22.12 -2.90
N ARG A 266 52.73 -23.07 -3.69
CA ARG A 266 53.72 -22.79 -4.73
C ARG A 266 53.12 -22.06 -5.93
N LEU A 267 51.90 -22.40 -6.33
CA LEU A 267 51.23 -21.80 -7.49
C LEU A 267 50.84 -20.33 -7.23
N TYR A 268 50.38 -20.02 -6.03
CA TYR A 268 49.85 -18.71 -5.65
C TYR A 268 50.79 -17.89 -4.74
N ARG A 269 52.12 -18.10 -4.87
CA ARG A 269 53.13 -17.37 -4.09
C ARG A 269 52.94 -15.85 -4.22
N GLY A 270 52.91 -15.15 -3.08
CA GLY A 270 52.72 -13.69 -3.01
C GLY A 270 51.27 -13.22 -2.89
N HIS A 271 50.27 -14.10 -3.08
CA HIS A 271 48.84 -13.76 -3.00
C HIS A 271 48.02 -14.70 -2.09
N LEU A 272 48.68 -15.33 -1.11
CA LEU A 272 48.03 -16.25 -0.17
C LEU A 272 47.37 -15.51 1.00
N ARG A 273 46.26 -16.07 1.48
CA ARG A 273 45.57 -15.67 2.72
C ARG A 273 45.84 -16.70 3.82
N GLU A 274 45.49 -16.35 5.05
CA GLU A 274 45.53 -17.27 6.20
C GLU A 274 44.60 -18.47 5.96
N GLU A 275 45.10 -19.66 6.27
CA GLU A 275 44.36 -20.91 6.09
C GLU A 275 43.26 -21.01 7.15
N SER A 276 42.00 -21.09 6.72
CA SER A 276 40.86 -21.28 7.61
C SER A 276 40.67 -22.77 7.89
N GLY A 277 40.48 -23.12 9.17
CA GLY A 277 40.16 -24.48 9.61
C GLY A 277 38.73 -24.90 9.24
N PRO A 278 38.27 -26.08 9.71
CA PRO A 278 36.90 -26.51 9.50
C PRO A 278 35.91 -25.47 10.03
N ALA A 279 34.83 -25.26 9.28
CA ALA A 279 33.74 -24.40 9.74
C ALA A 279 33.11 -24.97 11.02
N PRO A 280 32.62 -24.12 11.94
CA PRO A 280 31.92 -24.60 13.12
C PRO A 280 30.67 -25.41 12.72
N GLU A 281 30.42 -26.51 13.42
CA GLU A 281 29.31 -27.45 13.11
C GLU A 281 27.92 -26.82 13.24
N SER A 282 27.81 -25.79 14.08
CA SER A 282 26.60 -24.98 14.22
C SER A 282 26.91 -23.51 13.93
N VAL A 283 25.90 -22.81 13.42
CA VAL A 283 25.98 -21.35 13.28
C VAL A 283 26.07 -20.76 14.68
N PRO A 284 27.09 -19.95 15.01
CA PRO A 284 27.23 -19.38 16.34
C PRO A 284 26.03 -18.49 16.65
N GLU A 285 25.33 -18.80 17.73
CA GLU A 285 24.20 -18.01 18.22
C GLU A 285 24.74 -16.84 19.05
N VAL A 286 24.29 -15.62 18.74
CA VAL A 286 24.61 -14.45 19.56
C VAL A 286 23.84 -14.59 20.87
N PRO A 287 24.49 -14.55 22.05
CA PRO A 287 23.79 -14.69 23.31
C PRO A 287 22.70 -13.61 23.42
N PRO A 288 21.50 -13.94 23.91
CA PRO A 288 20.45 -12.95 24.08
C PRO A 288 20.98 -11.86 25.00
N THR A 289 21.00 -10.62 24.51
CA THR A 289 21.32 -9.45 25.34
C THR A 289 20.41 -9.51 26.55
N SER A 290 21.00 -9.59 27.74
CA SER A 290 20.24 -9.60 28.97
C SER A 290 19.27 -8.41 28.97
N ARG A 291 18.07 -8.58 29.53
CA ARG A 291 17.07 -7.49 29.63
C ARG A 291 17.67 -6.20 30.24
N ALA A 292 18.73 -6.33 31.05
CA ALA A 292 19.50 -5.23 31.61
C ALA A 292 20.33 -4.45 30.58
N GLU A 293 20.94 -5.11 29.60
CA GLU A 293 21.69 -4.46 28.51
C GLU A 293 20.78 -3.77 27.49
N ALA A 294 19.64 -4.39 27.15
CA ALA A 294 18.62 -3.78 26.30
C ALA A 294 18.00 -2.52 26.95
N ALA A 295 17.84 -2.52 28.28
CA ALA A 295 17.41 -1.35 29.04
C ALA A 295 18.50 -0.26 29.12
N ARG A 296 19.77 -0.64 29.23
CA ARG A 296 20.92 0.30 29.24
C ARG A 296 21.06 1.03 27.91
N CYS A 297 20.92 0.33 26.78
CA CYS A 297 20.95 0.97 25.45
C CYS A 297 19.77 1.93 25.22
N ARG A 298 18.55 1.60 25.68
CA ARG A 298 17.40 2.53 25.61
C ARG A 298 17.59 3.78 26.47
N ARG A 299 18.27 3.66 27.62
CA ARG A 299 18.54 4.79 28.51
C ARG A 299 19.62 5.74 27.96
N VAL A 300 20.59 5.21 27.20
CA VAL A 300 21.63 6.03 26.54
C VAL A 300 21.09 6.81 25.32
N GLN A 301 20.06 6.29 24.62
CA GLN A 301 19.39 7.02 23.54
C GLN A 301 18.39 8.09 24.04
N ALA A 302 18.03 8.05 25.33
CA ALA A 302 17.22 9.07 26.00
C ALA A 302 18.12 9.94 26.89
N GLY A 303 19.01 10.72 26.28
CA GLY A 303 19.68 11.82 26.97
C GLY A 303 18.66 12.82 27.55
N PRO A 304 19.02 13.60 28.59
CA PRO A 304 18.08 14.44 29.30
C PRO A 304 17.54 15.51 28.35
N ARG A 305 16.21 15.50 28.12
CA ARG A 305 15.51 16.68 27.63
C ARG A 305 15.60 17.74 28.72
N SER A 306 16.57 18.64 28.60
CA SER A 306 16.65 19.87 29.38
C SER A 306 15.34 20.64 29.19
N ALA A 307 14.58 20.75 30.27
CA ALA A 307 13.49 21.70 30.39
C ALA A 307 14.08 23.10 30.56
N LEU A 308 13.94 23.93 29.53
CA LEU A 308 13.81 25.39 29.56
C LEU A 308 12.99 25.80 28.33
#